data_AF-A0A3C1D3Y7-F1
#
_entry.id   AF-A0A3C1D3Y7-F1
#
_cell.length_a   1.000
_cell.length_b   1.000
_cell.length_c   1.000
_cell.angle_alpha   90.00
_cell.angle_beta   90.00
_cell.angle_gamma   90.00
#
_symmetry.space_group_name_H-M   'P 1'
#
loop_
_entity.id
_entity.type
_entity.pdbx_description
1 polymer ?
#
loop_
_entity_poly.entity_id
_entity_poly.type
_entity_poly.pdbx_seq_one_letter_code
_entity_poly.pdbx_strand_id
1 'polypeptide(L)'
;LLPEALEVWSVDLLGRLLPRHLEIIYRINDDFLDDVRERFGDDMMRLRNMSIIGEHPYRSVRMAYLATVAGAKVNGVAELHSQLLRDKVLHEFAEMYPDKFTNVTNGVTPRRFIRLANPSLASLITEALGAGWTVDLERLRGLEALAEDAEFRERFAAVKAANKRHLSDVLERRDGVTIDDTHLLDVMVKRLHEYKRQTLKVLHIVTEYERIVSGKVAAADIQPRTFIFGAKAAPGYAMAKRIIHLINSVASVVNNDPRVEGRLKVVFPPNYNVTLAESIIPAADLSEQISLAGKEASGTGNMKLALNGALTIGTDDGANVEIRQLVGDDNFFLFGMTEPEVEALWAKGYKPADFYQADPQLRAAMDL
;
A
#
# COMPACT_ATOMS: atom_id res chain seq x y z
N LEU A 1 -5.22 -0.49 -11.70
CA LEU A 1 -6.28 0.37 -11.10
C LEU A 1 -7.54 -0.43 -10.80
N LEU A 2 -8.23 -0.11 -9.71
CA LEU A 2 -9.30 -0.93 -9.15
C LEU A 2 -10.68 -0.47 -9.65
N PRO A 3 -11.51 -1.36 -10.22
CA PRO A 3 -12.84 -1.01 -10.73
C PRO A 3 -13.77 -0.40 -9.68
N GLU A 4 -13.65 -0.79 -8.41
CA GLU A 4 -14.53 -0.29 -7.34
C GLU A 4 -14.35 1.21 -7.04
N ALA A 5 -13.27 1.84 -7.50
CA ALA A 5 -13.06 3.29 -7.40
C ALA A 5 -13.62 4.06 -8.60
N LEU A 6 -14.05 3.35 -9.66
CA LEU A 6 -14.69 3.93 -10.85
C LEU A 6 -16.20 3.75 -10.71
N GLU A 7 -16.82 4.60 -9.89
CA GLU A 7 -18.23 4.46 -9.54
C GLU A 7 -19.14 4.46 -10.77
N VAL A 8 -20.11 3.55 -10.76
CA VAL A 8 -21.13 3.41 -11.80
C VAL A 8 -22.49 3.33 -11.10
N TRP A 9 -23.44 4.15 -11.54
CA TRP A 9 -24.79 4.19 -10.96
C TRP A 9 -25.84 3.81 -11.99
N SER A 10 -26.81 3.00 -11.59
CA SER A 10 -27.96 2.66 -12.45
C SER A 10 -28.70 3.94 -12.86
N VAL A 11 -29.01 4.05 -14.15
CA VAL A 11 -29.83 5.14 -14.69
C VAL A 11 -31.23 5.14 -14.07
N ASP A 12 -31.82 3.96 -13.83
CA ASP A 12 -33.13 3.85 -13.19
C ASP A 12 -33.10 4.39 -11.74
N LEU A 13 -32.05 4.05 -10.98
CA LEU A 13 -31.88 4.55 -9.63
C LEU A 13 -31.69 6.08 -9.61
N LEU A 14 -30.79 6.59 -10.45
CA LEU A 14 -30.57 8.04 -10.58
C LEU A 14 -31.82 8.77 -11.06
N GLY A 15 -32.59 8.21 -11.98
CA GLY A 15 -33.83 8.80 -12.46
C GLY A 15 -34.89 8.94 -11.36
N ARG A 16 -34.96 7.96 -10.45
CA ARG A 16 -35.88 8.01 -9.30
C ARG A 16 -35.45 9.01 -8.23
N LEU A 17 -34.14 9.09 -7.95
CA LEU A 17 -33.61 9.93 -6.86
C LEU A 17 -33.30 11.37 -7.31
N LEU A 18 -32.76 11.53 -8.51
CA LEU A 18 -32.17 12.77 -9.03
C LEU A 18 -32.56 13.00 -10.50
N PRO A 19 -33.87 13.04 -10.84
CA PRO A 19 -34.34 13.10 -12.23
C PRO A 19 -33.74 14.27 -13.02
N ARG A 20 -33.69 15.47 -12.42
CA ARG A 20 -33.10 16.65 -13.08
C ARG A 20 -31.60 16.52 -13.33
N HIS A 21 -30.86 15.87 -12.44
CA HIS A 21 -29.42 15.65 -12.66
C HIS A 21 -29.20 14.66 -13.79
N LEU A 22 -30.05 13.63 -13.90
CA LEU A 22 -30.00 12.68 -15.00
C LEU A 22 -30.25 13.37 -16.35
N GLU A 23 -31.21 14.29 -16.45
CA GLU A 23 -31.42 15.10 -17.66
C GLU A 23 -30.17 15.91 -18.04
N ILE A 24 -29.53 16.55 -17.05
CA ILE A 24 -28.30 17.31 -17.26
C ILE A 24 -27.16 16.40 -17.72
N ILE A 25 -27.02 15.22 -17.11
CA ILE A 25 -26.00 14.23 -17.49
C ILE A 25 -26.19 13.74 -18.92
N TYR A 26 -27.44 13.49 -19.35
CA TYR A 26 -27.71 13.17 -20.75
C TYR A 26 -27.33 14.30 -21.68
N ARG A 27 -27.66 15.55 -21.33
CA ARG A 27 -27.26 16.70 -22.15
C ARG A 27 -25.75 16.82 -22.29
N ILE A 28 -25.01 16.69 -21.17
CA ILE A 28 -23.54 16.70 -21.18
C ILE A 28 -23.00 15.57 -22.06
N ASN A 29 -23.59 14.38 -21.98
CA ASN A 29 -23.19 13.24 -22.78
C ASN A 29 -23.42 13.48 -24.28
N ASP A 30 -24.57 14.02 -24.66
CA ASP A 30 -24.92 14.27 -26.05
C ASP A 30 -23.96 15.31 -26.65
N ASP A 31 -23.80 16.46 -25.98
CA ASP A 31 -22.90 17.53 -26.43
C ASP A 31 -21.45 17.01 -26.54
N PHE A 32 -20.98 16.20 -25.57
CA PHE A 32 -19.65 15.61 -25.61
C PHE A 32 -19.46 14.58 -26.75
N LEU A 33 -20.46 13.75 -27.03
CA LEU A 33 -20.36 12.78 -28.12
C LEU A 33 -20.34 13.46 -29.49
N ASP A 34 -20.96 14.63 -29.62
CA ASP A 34 -20.84 15.45 -30.82
C ASP A 34 -19.40 15.97 -31.00
N ASP A 35 -18.75 16.45 -29.94
CA ASP A 35 -17.32 16.83 -29.97
C ASP A 35 -16.42 15.65 -30.35
N VAL A 36 -16.72 14.45 -29.86
CA VAL A 36 -15.97 13.22 -30.19
C VAL A 36 -16.14 12.88 -31.68
N ARG A 37 -17.36 12.98 -32.23
CA ARG A 37 -17.61 12.78 -33.67
C ARG A 37 -16.89 13.81 -34.52
N GLU A 38 -16.90 15.08 -34.12
CA GLU A 38 -16.23 16.14 -34.85
C GLU A 38 -14.72 15.87 -34.96
N ARG A 39 -14.10 15.36 -33.90
CA ARG A 39 -12.65 15.10 -33.88
C ARG A 39 -12.24 13.79 -34.52
N PHE A 40 -12.99 12.71 -34.29
CA PHE A 40 -12.56 11.34 -34.64
C PHE A 40 -13.45 10.69 -35.72
N GLY A 41 -14.47 11.38 -36.21
CA GLY A 41 -15.45 10.85 -37.16
C GLY A 41 -16.40 9.84 -36.52
N ASP A 42 -17.07 9.05 -37.36
CA ASP A 42 -18.10 8.08 -36.94
C ASP A 42 -17.51 6.74 -36.43
N ASP A 43 -16.44 6.78 -35.64
CA ASP A 43 -15.94 5.60 -34.93
C ASP A 43 -16.90 5.21 -33.80
N MET A 44 -17.86 4.34 -34.14
CA MET A 44 -18.90 3.86 -33.23
C MET A 44 -18.33 3.15 -31.99
N MET A 45 -17.16 2.51 -32.10
CA MET A 45 -16.54 1.84 -30.96
C MET A 45 -15.98 2.87 -29.98
N ARG A 46 -15.29 3.89 -30.48
CA ARG A 46 -14.77 5.00 -29.67
C ARG A 46 -15.91 5.79 -29.01
N LEU A 47 -16.97 6.14 -29.74
CA LEU A 47 -18.15 6.82 -29.17
C LEU A 47 -18.75 6.02 -28.01
N ARG A 48 -18.90 4.71 -28.18
CA ARG A 48 -19.40 3.83 -27.11
C ARG A 48 -18.44 3.78 -25.93
N ASN A 49 -17.14 3.65 -26.20
CA ASN A 49 -16.12 3.56 -25.16
C ASN A 49 -16.03 4.87 -24.37
N MET A 50 -16.15 6.03 -25.00
CA MET A 50 -16.05 7.35 -24.34
C MET A 50 -17.35 7.87 -23.73
N SER A 51 -18.52 7.35 -24.12
CA SER A 51 -19.82 7.82 -23.60
C SER A 51 -19.87 7.86 -22.06
N ILE A 52 -20.55 8.85 -21.48
CA ILE A 52 -20.80 8.89 -20.03
C ILE A 52 -21.82 7.80 -19.65
N ILE A 53 -22.70 7.43 -20.58
CA ILE A 53 -23.71 6.40 -20.38
C ILE A 53 -23.16 5.04 -20.84
N GLY A 54 -23.16 4.06 -19.95
CA GLY A 54 -22.89 2.67 -20.27
C GLY A 54 -24.19 1.94 -20.59
N GLU A 55 -24.28 1.26 -21.73
CA GLU A 55 -25.49 0.55 -22.16
C GLU A 55 -25.55 -0.91 -21.66
N HIS A 56 -24.38 -1.51 -21.37
CA HIS A 56 -24.26 -2.90 -20.94
C HIS A 56 -23.47 -3.04 -19.62
N PRO A 57 -23.77 -4.06 -18.80
CA PRO A 57 -24.88 -5.02 -18.95
C PRO A 57 -26.26 -4.41 -18.65
N TYR A 58 -26.31 -3.21 -18.07
CA TYR A 58 -27.50 -2.41 -17.86
C TYR A 58 -27.16 -0.92 -18.02
N ARG A 59 -28.18 -0.10 -18.31
CA ARG A 59 -28.00 1.34 -18.46
C ARG A 59 -27.50 1.98 -17.18
N SER A 60 -26.36 2.64 -17.26
CA SER A 60 -25.67 3.20 -16.11
C SER A 60 -24.89 4.47 -16.45
N VAL A 61 -24.62 5.29 -15.44
CA VAL A 61 -23.80 6.49 -15.54
C VAL A 61 -22.39 6.17 -15.03
N ARG A 62 -21.38 6.35 -15.88
CA ARG A 62 -19.96 6.17 -15.56
C ARG A 62 -19.41 7.45 -14.94
N MET A 63 -19.34 7.51 -13.60
CA MET A 63 -19.06 8.76 -12.88
C MET A 63 -17.66 9.31 -13.16
N ALA A 64 -16.67 8.43 -13.29
CA ALA A 64 -15.31 8.84 -13.65
C ALA A 64 -15.25 9.54 -15.02
N TYR A 65 -16.13 9.14 -15.95
CA TYR A 65 -16.15 9.69 -17.31
C TYR A 65 -16.84 11.05 -17.29
N LEU A 66 -17.96 11.17 -16.58
CA LEU A 66 -18.60 12.45 -16.31
C LEU A 66 -17.62 13.44 -15.67
N ALA A 67 -16.87 13.02 -14.66
CA ALA A 67 -15.87 13.84 -14.00
C ALA A 67 -14.73 14.28 -14.94
N THR A 68 -14.30 13.39 -15.85
CA THR A 68 -13.25 13.68 -16.84
C THR A 68 -13.71 14.68 -17.89
N VAL A 69 -14.96 14.55 -18.36
CA VAL A 69 -15.57 15.46 -19.35
C VAL A 69 -15.76 16.85 -18.73
N ALA A 70 -16.41 16.92 -17.55
CA ALA A 70 -16.75 18.18 -16.89
C ALA A 70 -15.54 18.86 -16.21
N GLY A 71 -14.51 18.11 -15.83
CA GLY A 71 -13.33 18.62 -15.14
C GLY A 71 -12.35 19.36 -16.05
N ALA A 72 -11.62 20.32 -15.48
CA ALA A 72 -10.55 21.05 -16.15
C ALA A 72 -9.20 20.31 -16.13
N LYS A 73 -8.97 19.47 -15.11
CA LYS A 73 -7.77 18.65 -14.94
C LYS A 73 -8.15 17.31 -14.32
N VAL A 74 -7.38 16.29 -14.67
CA VAL A 74 -7.42 14.95 -14.08
C VAL A 74 -6.00 14.63 -13.63
N ASN A 75 -5.81 14.18 -12.39
CA ASN A 75 -4.48 13.84 -11.90
C ASN A 75 -4.43 12.43 -11.32
N GLY A 76 -3.33 11.73 -11.59
CA GLY A 76 -2.93 10.59 -10.77
C GLY A 76 -2.27 11.06 -9.47
N VAL A 77 -1.81 10.09 -8.67
CA VAL A 77 -1.34 10.30 -7.28
C VAL A 77 0.06 9.73 -7.01
N ALA A 78 0.70 9.26 -8.07
CA ALA A 78 2.09 8.85 -8.19
C ALA A 78 2.40 8.83 -9.70
N GLU A 79 3.67 8.89 -10.08
CA GLU A 79 4.04 8.99 -11.50
C GLU A 79 3.56 7.77 -12.31
N LEU A 80 3.88 6.56 -11.85
CA LEU A 80 3.42 5.32 -12.49
C LEU A 80 1.90 5.24 -12.58
N HIS A 81 1.20 5.69 -11.54
CA HIS A 81 -0.27 5.70 -11.53
C HIS A 81 -0.84 6.68 -12.54
N SER A 82 -0.26 7.87 -12.67
CA SER A 82 -0.67 8.86 -13.67
C SER A 82 -0.47 8.34 -15.10
N GLN A 83 0.63 7.63 -15.34
CA GLN A 83 0.88 6.94 -16.61
C GLN A 83 -0.15 5.85 -16.87
N LEU A 84 -0.41 4.95 -15.93
CA LEU A 84 -1.42 3.89 -16.10
C LEU A 84 -2.84 4.44 -16.29
N LEU A 85 -3.19 5.54 -15.61
CA LEU A 85 -4.48 6.21 -15.78
C LEU A 85 -4.63 6.72 -17.21
N ARG A 86 -3.59 7.40 -17.72
CA ARG A 86 -3.56 7.95 -19.08
C ARG A 86 -3.49 6.85 -20.16
N ASP A 87 -2.69 5.83 -19.96
CA ASP A 87 -2.31 4.90 -21.04
C ASP A 87 -3.22 3.66 -21.09
N LYS A 88 -3.89 3.31 -19.98
CA LYS A 88 -4.74 2.10 -19.89
C LYS A 88 -6.20 2.38 -19.54
N VAL A 89 -6.48 3.30 -18.61
CA VAL A 89 -7.84 3.45 -18.06
C VAL A 89 -8.67 4.49 -18.81
N LEU A 90 -8.07 5.65 -19.10
CA LEU A 90 -8.72 6.79 -19.75
C LEU A 90 -8.00 7.17 -21.05
N HIS A 91 -7.46 6.18 -21.76
CA HIS A 91 -6.65 6.35 -22.97
C HIS A 91 -7.31 7.25 -24.03
N GLU A 92 -8.53 6.93 -24.44
CA GLU A 92 -9.22 7.72 -25.46
C GLU A 92 -9.53 9.16 -24.96
N PHE A 93 -9.78 9.34 -23.66
CA PHE A 93 -9.94 10.68 -23.07
C PHE A 93 -8.63 11.46 -23.03
N ALA A 94 -7.50 10.79 -22.82
CA ALA A 94 -6.18 11.40 -22.89
C ALA A 94 -5.82 11.80 -24.32
N GLU A 95 -6.24 11.03 -25.33
CA GLU A 95 -6.11 11.41 -26.73
C GLU A 95 -6.99 12.64 -27.06
N MET A 96 -8.22 12.68 -26.55
CA MET A 96 -9.12 13.83 -26.69
C MET A 96 -8.62 15.07 -25.93
N TYR A 97 -8.05 14.89 -24.74
CA TYR A 97 -7.68 16.00 -23.86
C TYR A 97 -6.27 15.81 -23.27
N PRO A 98 -5.21 15.85 -24.09
CA PRO A 98 -3.86 15.53 -23.63
C PRO A 98 -3.41 16.44 -22.48
N ASP A 99 -3.71 17.73 -22.56
CA ASP A 99 -3.32 18.71 -21.54
C ASP A 99 -4.13 18.60 -20.24
N LYS A 100 -5.22 17.82 -20.18
CA LYS A 100 -6.01 17.65 -18.94
C LYS A 100 -5.32 16.72 -17.94
N PHE A 101 -4.52 15.76 -18.40
CA PHE A 101 -3.94 14.72 -17.56
C PHE A 101 -2.62 15.19 -16.94
N THR A 102 -2.53 15.11 -15.61
CA THR A 102 -1.40 15.61 -14.81
C THR A 102 -1.02 14.60 -13.73
N ASN A 103 0.07 14.86 -13.00
CA ASN A 103 0.48 14.08 -11.85
C ASN A 103 0.66 15.01 -10.64
N VAL A 104 0.16 14.56 -9.48
CA VAL A 104 0.51 15.15 -8.18
C VAL A 104 0.75 13.99 -7.22
N THR A 105 2.01 13.61 -7.04
CA THR A 105 2.37 12.54 -6.11
C THR A 105 1.88 12.87 -4.71
N ASN A 106 1.26 11.90 -4.03
CA ASN A 106 0.78 12.08 -2.67
C ASN A 106 1.89 12.52 -1.71
N GLY A 107 1.49 13.12 -0.60
CA GLY A 107 2.40 13.47 0.49
C GLY A 107 1.79 13.19 1.86
N VAL A 108 2.63 13.26 2.88
CA VAL A 108 2.23 13.13 4.29
C VAL A 108 2.75 14.32 5.08
N THR A 109 1.98 14.75 6.08
CA THR A 109 2.38 15.89 6.90
C THR A 109 3.48 15.48 7.91
N PRO A 110 4.68 16.10 7.89
CA PRO A 110 5.73 15.82 8.86
C PRO A 110 5.34 16.28 10.27
N ARG A 111 4.36 17.20 10.38
CA ARG A 111 3.86 17.68 11.67
C ARG A 111 3.23 16.56 12.49
N ARG A 112 2.38 15.73 11.86
CA ARG A 112 1.75 14.59 12.57
C ARG A 112 2.68 13.39 12.62
N PHE A 113 3.19 12.96 11.48
CA PHE A 113 3.84 11.66 11.37
C PHE A 113 5.32 11.63 11.76
N ILE A 114 5.92 12.78 12.11
CA ILE A 114 7.26 12.85 12.71
C ILE A 114 7.21 13.66 13.99
N ARG A 115 6.83 14.94 13.92
CA ARG A 115 6.92 15.85 15.08
C ARG A 115 6.02 15.44 16.26
N LEU A 116 4.80 15.00 16.01
CA LEU A 116 3.89 14.50 17.05
C LEU A 116 4.10 13.01 17.37
N ALA A 117 4.18 12.17 16.34
CA ALA A 117 4.28 10.72 16.52
C ALA A 117 5.64 10.26 17.08
N ASN A 118 6.72 10.96 16.74
CA ASN A 118 8.09 10.58 17.09
C ASN A 118 8.87 11.79 17.63
N PRO A 119 8.49 12.33 18.81
CA PRO A 119 9.07 13.54 19.36
C PRO A 119 10.58 13.41 19.62
N SER A 120 11.06 12.20 19.96
CA SER A 120 12.48 11.92 20.16
C SER A 120 13.27 12.03 18.86
N LEU A 121 12.80 11.45 17.76
CA LEU A 121 13.42 11.66 16.44
C LEU A 121 13.34 13.12 16.02
N ALA A 122 12.20 13.77 16.25
CA ALA A 122 12.03 15.18 15.92
C ALA A 122 13.00 16.09 16.69
N SER A 123 13.34 15.77 17.94
CA SER A 123 14.38 16.48 18.71
C SER A 123 15.74 16.27 18.08
N LEU A 124 16.11 15.01 17.81
CA LEU A 124 17.40 14.65 17.20
C LEU A 124 17.61 15.37 15.86
N ILE A 125 16.60 15.41 14.99
CA ILE A 125 16.64 16.15 13.72
C ILE A 125 16.80 17.65 13.96
N THR A 126 16.09 18.21 14.95
CA THR A 126 16.15 19.65 15.24
C THR A 126 17.51 20.05 15.81
N GLU A 127 18.14 19.19 16.59
CA GLU A 127 19.50 19.42 17.11
C GLU A 127 20.54 19.37 15.99
N ALA A 128 20.39 18.44 15.04
CA ALA A 128 21.29 18.30 13.90
C ALA A 128 21.15 19.43 12.87
N LEU A 129 19.92 19.83 12.53
CA LEU A 129 19.63 20.71 11.38
C LEU A 129 19.05 22.07 11.76
N GLY A 130 18.78 22.31 13.04
CA GLY A 130 18.05 23.47 13.53
C GLY A 130 16.54 23.38 13.31
N ALA A 131 15.83 24.40 13.77
CA ALA A 131 14.38 24.52 13.57
C ALA A 131 14.02 24.80 12.09
N GLY A 132 12.80 24.42 11.68
CA GLY A 132 12.19 24.78 10.39
C GLY A 132 12.03 23.63 9.38
N TRP A 133 12.64 22.47 9.61
CA TRP A 133 12.46 21.29 8.73
C TRP A 133 11.00 20.79 8.66
N THR A 134 10.15 21.16 9.63
CA THR A 134 8.73 20.76 9.65
C THR A 134 7.87 21.49 8.60
N VAL A 135 8.34 22.62 8.09
CA VAL A 135 7.71 23.38 6.99
C VAL A 135 8.49 23.29 5.67
N ASP A 136 9.74 22.83 5.73
CA ASP A 136 10.63 22.61 4.59
C ASP A 136 11.36 21.26 4.75
N LEU A 137 10.76 20.20 4.23
CA LEU A 137 11.22 18.83 4.47
C LEU A 137 12.48 18.47 3.66
N GLU A 138 12.81 19.22 2.61
CA GLU A 138 14.05 19.03 1.83
C GLU A 138 15.31 19.19 2.68
N ARG A 139 15.21 19.96 3.79
CA ARG A 139 16.30 20.11 4.76
C ARG A 139 16.75 18.80 5.37
N LEU A 140 15.91 17.74 5.38
CA LEU A 140 16.30 16.42 5.88
C LEU A 140 17.48 15.81 5.11
N ARG A 141 17.77 16.25 3.87
CA ARG A 141 18.99 15.86 3.14
C ARG A 141 20.27 16.18 3.93
N GLY A 142 20.25 17.20 4.78
CA GLY A 142 21.40 17.51 5.65
C GLY A 142 21.77 16.38 6.62
N LEU A 143 20.88 15.41 6.87
CA LEU A 143 21.18 14.23 7.69
C LEU A 143 22.10 13.23 6.97
N GLU A 144 22.24 13.28 5.64
CA GLU A 144 23.12 12.39 4.87
C GLU A 144 24.57 12.50 5.35
N ALA A 145 25.02 13.72 5.69
CA ALA A 145 26.36 13.95 6.21
C ALA A 145 26.61 13.34 7.61
N LEU A 146 25.54 12.96 8.32
CA LEU A 146 25.58 12.35 9.65
C LEU A 146 25.35 10.83 9.62
N ALA A 147 25.11 10.25 8.43
CA ALA A 147 24.77 8.83 8.30
C ALA A 147 25.91 7.90 8.77
N GLU A 148 27.16 8.32 8.63
CA GLU A 148 28.35 7.59 9.09
C GLU A 148 28.92 8.11 10.42
N ASP A 149 28.31 9.13 11.01
CA ASP A 149 28.71 9.63 12.32
C ASP A 149 28.28 8.64 13.42
N ALA A 150 29.25 8.12 14.17
CA ALA A 150 29.01 7.06 15.14
C ALA A 150 28.08 7.50 16.28
N GLU A 151 28.24 8.72 16.78
CA GLU A 151 27.41 9.27 17.85
C GLU A 151 25.96 9.47 17.37
N PHE A 152 25.78 10.04 16.17
CA PHE A 152 24.46 10.23 15.59
C PHE A 152 23.74 8.89 15.37
N ARG A 153 24.43 7.87 14.85
CA ARG A 153 23.89 6.51 14.66
C ARG A 153 23.47 5.87 15.98
N GLU A 154 24.27 5.99 17.03
CA GLU A 154 23.93 5.47 18.36
C GLU A 154 22.66 6.14 18.90
N ARG A 155 22.58 7.47 18.79
CA ARG A 155 21.41 8.24 19.23
C ARG A 155 20.16 7.91 18.41
N PHE A 156 20.30 7.74 17.10
CA PHE A 156 19.19 7.33 16.22
C PHE A 156 18.69 5.93 16.58
N ALA A 157 19.59 4.98 16.83
CA ALA A 157 19.25 3.63 17.29
C ALA A 157 18.55 3.65 18.66
N ALA A 158 19.02 4.49 19.59
CA ALA A 158 18.38 4.67 20.90
C ALA A 158 16.95 5.19 20.77
N VAL A 159 16.69 6.12 19.84
CA VAL A 159 15.34 6.59 19.52
C VAL A 159 14.46 5.44 19.02
N LYS A 160 14.95 4.63 18.07
CA LYS A 160 14.20 3.46 17.57
C LYS A 160 13.87 2.47 18.70
N ALA A 161 14.85 2.12 19.53
CA ALA A 161 14.64 1.23 20.66
C ALA A 161 13.61 1.76 21.67
N ALA A 162 13.64 3.07 21.96
CA ALA A 162 12.65 3.70 22.83
C ALA A 162 11.24 3.65 22.23
N ASN A 163 11.10 3.87 20.92
CA ASN A 163 9.81 3.76 20.23
C ASN A 163 9.26 2.32 20.26
N LYS A 164 10.12 1.31 20.18
CA LYS A 164 9.73 -0.11 20.28
C LYS A 164 9.20 -0.45 21.66
N ARG A 165 9.86 0.00 22.73
CA ARG A 165 9.34 -0.11 24.11
C ARG A 165 8.00 0.60 24.29
N HIS A 166 7.90 1.83 23.79
CA HIS A 166 6.65 2.59 23.84
C HIS A 166 5.50 1.85 23.14
N LEU A 167 5.75 1.26 21.97
CA LEU A 167 4.75 0.44 21.29
C LEU A 167 4.34 -0.77 22.13
N SER A 168 5.30 -1.47 22.75
CA SER A 168 5.03 -2.58 23.66
C SER A 168 4.12 -2.17 24.82
N ASP A 169 4.41 -1.04 25.48
CA ASP A 169 3.58 -0.49 26.57
C ASP A 169 2.16 -0.11 26.10
N VAL A 170 2.01 0.37 24.86
CA VAL A 170 0.72 0.73 24.27
C VAL A 170 -0.09 -0.54 24.00
N LEU A 171 0.52 -1.57 23.41
CA LEU A 171 -0.14 -2.84 23.09
C LEU A 171 -0.49 -3.62 24.35
N GLU A 172 0.35 -3.62 25.37
CA GLU A 172 0.09 -4.27 26.65
C GLU A 172 -1.13 -3.65 27.33
N ARG A 173 -1.16 -2.31 27.46
CA ARG A 173 -2.28 -1.60 28.10
C ARG A 173 -3.60 -1.72 27.34
N ARG A 174 -3.55 -1.79 26.01
CA ARG A 174 -4.75 -1.75 25.16
C ARG A 174 -5.30 -3.14 24.87
N ASP A 175 -4.41 -4.07 24.60
CA ASP A 175 -4.74 -5.37 24.01
C ASP A 175 -4.20 -6.56 24.83
N GLY A 176 -3.45 -6.31 25.91
CA GLY A 176 -2.81 -7.37 26.72
C GLY A 176 -1.71 -8.12 25.95
N VAL A 177 -1.09 -7.46 24.97
CA VAL A 177 -0.02 -8.05 24.15
C VAL A 177 1.29 -7.29 24.34
N THR A 178 2.29 -8.00 24.84
CA THR A 178 3.66 -7.51 24.93
C THR A 178 4.44 -7.87 23.67
N ILE A 179 5.35 -7.02 23.22
CA ILE A 179 6.33 -7.35 22.17
C ILE A 179 7.76 -7.15 22.70
N ASP A 180 8.69 -7.91 22.15
CA ASP A 180 10.11 -7.82 22.47
C ASP A 180 10.74 -6.65 21.68
N ASP A 181 11.46 -5.76 22.36
CA ASP A 181 12.10 -4.59 21.75
C ASP A 181 13.49 -4.90 21.14
N THR A 182 13.99 -6.13 21.28
CA THR A 182 15.17 -6.65 20.60
C THR A 182 14.84 -7.31 19.26
N HIS A 183 13.59 -7.73 19.05
CA HIS A 183 13.11 -8.29 17.78
C HIS A 183 13.11 -7.24 16.66
N LEU A 184 13.38 -7.66 15.43
CA LEU A 184 13.05 -6.86 14.25
C LEU A 184 11.52 -6.68 14.19
N LEU A 185 11.03 -5.45 14.23
CA LEU A 185 9.60 -5.16 14.06
C LEU A 185 9.26 -5.03 12.58
N ASP A 186 8.60 -6.08 12.06
CA ASP A 186 8.23 -6.23 10.67
C ASP A 186 6.76 -5.85 10.46
N VAL A 187 6.52 -4.65 9.95
CA VAL A 187 5.24 -3.96 10.03
C VAL A 187 4.50 -3.93 8.69
N MET A 188 3.26 -4.41 8.71
CA MET A 188 2.32 -4.29 7.60
C MET A 188 0.99 -3.68 8.05
N VAL A 189 0.90 -2.35 7.98
CA VAL A 189 -0.29 -1.59 8.37
C VAL A 189 -0.95 -0.89 7.18
N LYS A 190 -2.09 -1.41 6.74
CA LYS A 190 -2.89 -0.91 5.62
C LYS A 190 -4.24 -1.61 5.59
N ARG A 191 -5.18 -1.08 4.80
CA ARG A 191 -6.48 -1.75 4.57
C ARG A 191 -6.25 -3.21 4.15
N LEU A 192 -7.14 -4.11 4.56
CA LEU A 192 -7.05 -5.49 4.11
C LEU A 192 -7.66 -5.60 2.72
N HIS A 193 -6.86 -6.06 1.77
CA HIS A 193 -7.29 -6.33 0.40
C HIS A 193 -6.38 -7.35 -0.25
N GLU A 194 -6.92 -8.23 -1.10
CA GLU A 194 -6.13 -9.26 -1.81
C GLU A 194 -4.94 -8.69 -2.58
N TYR A 195 -5.08 -7.57 -3.31
CA TYR A 195 -3.95 -6.97 -4.04
C TYR A 195 -2.84 -6.42 -3.13
N LYS A 196 -3.13 -6.15 -1.85
CA LYS A 196 -2.14 -5.71 -0.86
C LYS A 196 -1.33 -6.88 -0.30
N ARG A 197 -1.73 -8.12 -0.60
CA ARG A 197 -0.99 -9.36 -0.34
C ARG A 197 -0.59 -9.58 1.12
N GLN A 198 -1.47 -9.26 2.09
CA GLN A 198 -1.28 -9.73 3.48
C GLN A 198 -1.12 -11.25 3.55
N THR A 199 -1.76 -11.99 2.63
CA THR A 199 -1.58 -13.44 2.48
C THR A 199 -0.15 -13.84 2.14
N LEU A 200 0.56 -13.07 1.31
CA LEU A 200 1.96 -13.33 0.98
C LEU A 200 2.85 -13.16 2.22
N LYS A 201 2.59 -12.13 3.03
CA LYS A 201 3.29 -11.95 4.31
C LYS A 201 3.02 -13.11 5.27
N VAL A 202 1.78 -13.57 5.38
CA VAL A 202 1.44 -14.75 6.20
C VAL A 202 2.15 -15.99 5.69
N LEU A 203 2.20 -16.20 4.37
CA LEU A 203 2.87 -17.34 3.79
C LEU A 203 4.38 -17.34 4.10
N HIS A 204 5.02 -16.16 4.10
CA HIS A 204 6.39 -16.01 4.57
C HIS A 204 6.53 -16.38 6.07
N ILE A 205 5.60 -15.93 6.92
CA ILE A 205 5.59 -16.32 8.35
C ILE A 205 5.47 -17.83 8.52
N VAL A 206 4.55 -18.47 7.80
CA VAL A 206 4.36 -19.93 7.81
C VAL A 206 5.61 -20.65 7.28
N THR A 207 6.27 -20.10 6.27
CA THR A 207 7.52 -20.64 5.73
C THR A 207 8.64 -20.61 6.77
N GLU A 208 8.84 -19.49 7.47
CA GLU A 208 9.86 -19.40 8.53
C GLU A 208 9.54 -20.33 9.70
N TYR A 209 8.27 -20.43 10.07
CA TYR A 209 7.81 -21.38 11.09
C TYR A 209 8.04 -22.84 10.66
N GLU A 210 7.68 -23.21 9.42
CA GLU A 210 7.89 -24.55 8.86
C GLU A 210 9.36 -24.98 8.91
N ARG A 211 10.27 -24.08 8.54
CA ARG A 211 11.71 -24.35 8.54
C ARG A 211 12.24 -24.70 9.92
N ILE A 212 11.71 -24.04 10.96
CA ILE A 212 12.06 -24.32 12.36
C ILE A 212 11.49 -25.68 12.77
N VAL A 213 10.17 -25.88 12.61
CA VAL A 213 9.50 -27.07 13.16
C VAL A 213 9.83 -28.37 12.42
N SER A 214 10.26 -28.27 11.16
CA SER A 214 10.77 -29.41 10.39
C SER A 214 12.24 -29.74 10.70
N GLY A 215 12.94 -28.89 11.45
CA GLY A 215 14.36 -29.06 11.76
C GLY A 215 15.30 -28.70 10.61
N LYS A 216 14.82 -28.05 9.54
CA LYS A 216 15.67 -27.54 8.44
C LYS A 216 16.59 -26.42 8.91
N VAL A 217 16.15 -25.64 9.92
CA VAL A 217 16.91 -24.56 10.54
C VAL A 217 16.70 -24.60 12.05
N ALA A 218 17.74 -24.35 12.84
CA ALA A 218 17.58 -24.21 14.29
C ALA A 218 16.97 -22.83 14.61
N ALA A 219 16.07 -22.77 15.60
CA ALA A 219 15.43 -21.50 15.97
C ALA A 219 16.47 -20.41 16.33
N ALA A 220 17.58 -20.79 16.98
CA ALA A 220 18.66 -19.88 17.33
C ALA A 220 19.35 -19.19 16.12
N ASP A 221 19.28 -19.78 14.93
CA ASP A 221 19.87 -19.22 13.70
C ASP A 221 18.92 -18.23 12.98
N ILE A 222 17.67 -18.12 13.45
CA ILE A 222 16.68 -17.19 12.89
C ILE A 222 16.80 -15.84 13.59
N GLN A 223 16.88 -14.76 12.79
CA GLN A 223 16.77 -13.39 13.28
C GLN A 223 15.43 -13.21 14.02
N PRO A 224 15.43 -12.86 15.32
CA PRO A 224 14.20 -12.64 16.07
C PRO A 224 13.33 -11.57 15.42
N ARG A 225 12.05 -11.87 15.23
CA ARG A 225 11.13 -11.03 14.47
C ARG A 225 9.73 -11.02 15.07
N THR A 226 9.18 -9.83 15.21
CA THR A 226 7.77 -9.62 15.54
C THR A 226 7.06 -9.05 14.32
N PHE A 227 6.20 -9.86 13.72
CA PHE A 227 5.35 -9.49 12.59
C PHE A 227 4.11 -8.75 13.11
N ILE A 228 3.93 -7.48 12.72
CA ILE A 228 2.83 -6.64 13.18
C ILE A 228 1.91 -6.32 12.02
N PHE A 229 0.66 -6.74 12.13
CA PHE A 229 -0.41 -6.40 11.20
C PHE A 229 -1.28 -5.28 11.75
N GLY A 230 -1.83 -4.44 10.88
CA GLY A 230 -2.85 -3.47 11.25
C GLY A 230 -3.75 -3.18 10.08
N ALA A 231 -4.96 -3.74 10.11
CA ALA A 231 -5.88 -3.65 8.98
C ALA A 231 -7.34 -3.68 9.41
N LYS A 232 -8.19 -3.18 8.52
CA LYS A 232 -9.65 -3.36 8.55
C LYS A 232 -10.10 -3.94 7.21
N ALA A 233 -11.08 -4.83 7.26
CA ALA A 233 -11.77 -5.34 6.08
C ALA A 233 -13.13 -4.64 5.92
N ALA A 234 -13.57 -4.45 4.67
CA ALA A 234 -14.92 -3.98 4.42
C ALA A 234 -15.95 -5.02 4.91
N PRO A 235 -17.12 -4.61 5.44
CA PRO A 235 -18.08 -5.55 6.04
C PRO A 235 -18.53 -6.68 5.10
N GLY A 236 -18.73 -6.37 3.82
CA GLY A 236 -19.16 -7.33 2.78
C GLY A 236 -18.01 -8.13 2.14
N TYR A 237 -16.75 -7.86 2.48
CA TYR A 237 -15.61 -8.51 1.83
C TYR A 237 -15.23 -9.80 2.57
N ALA A 238 -15.92 -10.89 2.24
CA ALA A 238 -15.75 -12.19 2.88
C ALA A 238 -14.30 -12.72 2.81
N MET A 239 -13.64 -12.61 1.65
CA MET A 239 -12.25 -13.08 1.51
C MET A 239 -11.29 -12.31 2.42
N ALA A 240 -11.38 -10.98 2.47
CA ALA A 240 -10.59 -10.17 3.39
C ALA A 240 -10.81 -10.62 4.85
N LYS A 241 -12.05 -10.85 5.28
CA LYS A 241 -12.33 -11.37 6.63
C LYS A 241 -11.70 -12.76 6.88
N ARG A 242 -11.69 -13.66 5.89
CA ARG A 242 -10.99 -14.95 5.98
C ARG A 242 -9.48 -14.78 6.14
N ILE A 243 -8.88 -13.79 5.47
CA ILE A 243 -7.46 -13.47 5.63
C ILE A 243 -7.16 -12.96 7.05
N ILE A 244 -8.02 -12.11 7.65
CA ILE A 244 -7.90 -11.75 9.09
C ILE A 244 -7.94 -12.98 9.97
N HIS A 245 -8.89 -13.89 9.71
CA HIS A 245 -9.01 -15.12 10.48
C HIS A 245 -7.74 -15.96 10.35
N LEU A 246 -7.23 -16.16 9.13
CA LEU A 246 -5.98 -16.86 8.87
C LEU A 246 -4.80 -16.27 9.65
N ILE A 247 -4.59 -14.94 9.59
CA ILE A 247 -3.50 -14.28 10.32
C ILE A 247 -3.58 -14.57 11.81
N ASN A 248 -4.77 -14.46 12.40
CA ASN A 248 -4.96 -14.71 13.83
C ASN A 248 -4.79 -16.19 14.21
N SER A 249 -5.23 -17.11 13.35
CA SER A 249 -5.04 -18.55 13.56
C SER A 249 -3.57 -18.93 13.50
N VAL A 250 -2.82 -18.40 12.52
CA VAL A 250 -1.36 -18.57 12.44
C VAL A 250 -0.67 -17.96 13.66
N ALA A 251 -1.08 -16.76 14.08
CA ALA A 251 -0.54 -16.12 15.28
C ALA A 251 -0.76 -16.96 16.53
N SER A 252 -1.94 -17.57 16.69
CA SER A 252 -2.26 -18.45 17.82
C SER A 252 -1.33 -19.67 17.88
N VAL A 253 -0.98 -20.24 16.74
CA VAL A 253 -0.06 -21.39 16.68
C VAL A 253 1.38 -20.94 16.94
N VAL A 254 1.88 -20.00 16.15
CA VAL A 254 3.29 -19.56 16.19
C VAL A 254 3.66 -19.01 17.57
N ASN A 255 2.79 -18.17 18.16
CA ASN A 255 3.10 -17.52 19.44
C ASN A 255 3.12 -18.48 20.64
N ASN A 256 2.53 -19.68 20.52
CA ASN A 256 2.42 -20.65 21.60
C ASN A 256 3.30 -21.90 21.39
N ASP A 257 4.05 -21.99 20.29
CA ASP A 257 4.91 -23.13 20.01
C ASP A 257 6.29 -22.98 20.67
N PRO A 258 6.66 -23.81 21.66
CA PRO A 258 7.97 -23.71 22.31
C PRO A 258 9.13 -23.97 21.33
N ARG A 259 8.91 -24.65 20.20
CA ARG A 259 9.94 -24.94 19.18
C ARG A 259 10.46 -23.68 18.50
N VAL A 260 9.70 -22.57 18.51
CA VAL A 260 10.19 -21.30 17.96
C VAL A 260 11.09 -20.54 18.93
N GLU A 261 11.22 -20.99 20.17
CA GLU A 261 12.08 -20.38 21.20
C GLU A 261 11.86 -18.86 21.36
N GLY A 262 10.61 -18.41 21.16
CA GLY A 262 10.24 -16.99 21.18
C GLY A 262 10.79 -16.15 20.02
N ARG A 263 11.48 -16.74 19.03
CA ARG A 263 12.13 -16.02 17.90
C ARG A 263 11.13 -15.43 16.92
N LEU A 264 9.96 -16.07 16.76
CA LEU A 264 8.88 -15.57 15.89
C LEU A 264 7.69 -15.17 16.75
N LYS A 265 7.18 -13.96 16.53
CA LYS A 265 5.94 -13.47 17.13
C LYS A 265 5.05 -12.82 16.08
N VAL A 266 3.76 -13.10 16.10
CA VAL A 266 2.78 -12.49 15.19
C VAL A 266 1.75 -11.75 16.01
N VAL A 267 1.53 -10.47 15.70
CA VAL A 267 0.58 -9.63 16.41
C VAL A 267 -0.33 -8.93 15.42
N PHE A 268 -1.64 -9.01 15.66
CA PHE A 268 -2.65 -8.29 14.91
C PHE A 268 -3.51 -7.44 15.87
N PRO A 269 -2.99 -6.30 16.35
CA PRO A 269 -3.75 -5.40 17.20
C PRO A 269 -5.09 -5.01 16.55
N PRO A 270 -6.21 -5.10 17.29
CA PRO A 270 -7.52 -4.76 16.76
C PRO A 270 -7.64 -3.27 16.46
N ASN A 271 -8.59 -2.94 15.59
CA ASN A 271 -9.02 -1.57 15.32
C ASN A 271 -7.87 -0.60 14.95
N TYR A 272 -7.06 -0.97 13.95
CA TYR A 272 -6.05 -0.05 13.41
C TYR A 272 -6.68 1.30 13.01
N ASN A 273 -6.11 2.37 13.54
CA ASN A 273 -6.54 3.75 13.35
C ASN A 273 -5.32 4.70 13.42
N VAL A 274 -5.54 6.00 13.29
CA VAL A 274 -4.44 6.99 13.32
C VAL A 274 -3.71 6.97 14.67
N THR A 275 -4.43 6.86 15.79
CA THR A 275 -3.82 6.80 17.12
C THR A 275 -2.86 5.63 17.26
N LEU A 276 -3.25 4.42 16.85
CA LEU A 276 -2.36 3.27 16.88
C LEU A 276 -1.22 3.41 15.86
N ALA A 277 -1.48 4.01 14.70
CA ALA A 277 -0.46 4.27 13.70
C ALA A 277 0.65 5.20 14.22
N GLU A 278 0.31 6.19 15.06
CA GLU A 278 1.27 7.10 15.69
C GLU A 278 2.23 6.38 16.67
N SER A 279 1.88 5.18 17.17
CA SER A 279 2.80 4.34 17.95
C SER A 279 3.51 3.27 17.10
N ILE A 280 2.82 2.67 16.12
CA ILE A 280 3.40 1.60 15.28
C ILE A 280 4.48 2.14 14.34
N ILE A 281 4.21 3.26 13.65
CA ILE A 281 5.09 3.78 12.59
C ILE A 281 6.48 4.16 13.14
N PRO A 282 6.62 4.87 14.26
CA PRO A 282 7.93 5.20 14.83
C PRO A 282 8.74 3.98 15.27
N ALA A 283 8.08 2.89 15.64
CA ALA A 283 8.69 1.66 16.15
C ALA A 283 9.11 0.67 15.06
N ALA A 284 8.59 0.80 13.84
CA ALA A 284 8.85 -0.14 12.75
C ALA A 284 10.33 -0.16 12.36
N ASP A 285 10.90 -1.36 12.21
CA ASP A 285 12.24 -1.57 11.66
C ASP A 285 12.14 -1.85 10.15
N LEU A 286 11.18 -2.70 9.75
CA LEU A 286 10.89 -3.06 8.37
C LEU A 286 9.44 -2.72 7.99
N SER A 287 9.26 -2.16 6.81
CA SER A 287 8.00 -1.68 6.25
C SER A 287 7.58 -2.51 5.04
N GLU A 288 6.46 -3.21 5.15
CA GLU A 288 5.95 -4.11 4.11
C GLU A 288 5.07 -3.38 3.08
N GLN A 289 5.65 -3.18 1.90
CA GLN A 289 5.03 -2.46 0.78
C GLN A 289 4.88 -3.36 -0.45
N ILE A 290 4.25 -4.50 -0.19
CA ILE A 290 4.20 -5.65 -1.10
C ILE A 290 2.91 -5.75 -1.90
N SER A 291 2.33 -4.65 -2.35
CA SER A 291 1.17 -4.74 -3.25
C SER A 291 1.57 -5.42 -4.58
N LEU A 292 0.63 -6.02 -5.32
CA LEU A 292 0.94 -6.52 -6.65
C LEU A 292 1.25 -5.34 -7.58
N ALA A 293 2.37 -5.39 -8.32
CA ALA A 293 2.78 -4.31 -9.21
C ALA A 293 1.66 -3.90 -10.19
N GLY A 294 1.45 -2.58 -10.33
CA GLY A 294 0.35 -1.99 -11.11
C GLY A 294 -0.99 -1.87 -10.38
N LYS A 295 -1.09 -2.32 -9.12
CA LYS A 295 -2.34 -2.27 -8.35
C LYS A 295 -2.35 -1.19 -7.26
N GLU A 296 -1.22 -0.81 -6.66
CA GLU A 296 -1.15 0.31 -5.73
C GLU A 296 -1.00 1.64 -6.50
N ALA A 297 -1.97 2.54 -6.35
CA ALA A 297 -1.91 3.84 -7.01
C ALA A 297 -0.79 4.74 -6.47
N SER A 298 -0.42 4.60 -5.20
CA SER A 298 0.62 5.41 -4.56
C SER A 298 1.02 4.75 -3.24
N GLY A 299 0.21 4.92 -2.20
CA GLY A 299 0.56 4.52 -0.84
C GLY A 299 1.18 5.70 -0.09
N THR A 300 0.65 5.97 1.11
CA THR A 300 1.19 6.98 2.03
C THR A 300 1.68 6.38 3.34
N GLY A 301 1.43 5.08 3.58
CA GLY A 301 1.97 4.36 4.72
C GLY A 301 3.48 4.14 4.61
N ASN A 302 3.95 3.81 3.40
CA ASN A 302 5.36 3.72 3.03
C ASN A 302 6.13 5.01 3.34
N MET A 303 5.61 6.18 2.93
CA MET A 303 6.24 7.47 3.21
C MET A 303 6.40 7.73 4.70
N LYS A 304 5.37 7.42 5.50
CA LYS A 304 5.42 7.63 6.97
C LYS A 304 6.44 6.72 7.63
N LEU A 305 6.52 5.46 7.20
CA LEU A 305 7.46 4.48 7.71
C LEU A 305 8.90 4.84 7.33
N ALA A 306 9.15 5.20 6.08
CA ALA A 306 10.45 5.66 5.60
C ALA A 306 10.94 6.91 6.36
N LEU A 307 10.07 7.93 6.52
CA LEU A 307 10.37 9.13 7.29
C LEU A 307 10.68 8.87 8.78
N ASN A 308 10.28 7.71 9.31
CA ASN A 308 10.58 7.28 10.68
C ASN A 308 11.72 6.26 10.76
N GLY A 309 12.48 6.08 9.67
CA GLY A 309 13.66 5.22 9.63
C GLY A 309 13.38 3.73 9.49
N ALA A 310 12.18 3.33 9.07
CA ALA A 310 11.93 1.94 8.70
C ALA A 310 12.43 1.68 7.27
N LEU A 311 13.23 0.62 7.08
CA LEU A 311 13.61 0.18 5.74
C LEU A 311 12.40 -0.45 5.05
N THR A 312 12.31 -0.30 3.73
CA THR A 312 11.18 -0.83 2.98
C THR A 312 11.56 -2.11 2.26
N ILE A 313 10.72 -3.14 2.41
CA ILE A 313 10.67 -4.29 1.51
C ILE A 313 9.40 -4.17 0.66
N GLY A 314 9.56 -4.22 -0.66
CA GLY A 314 8.45 -3.91 -1.54
C GLY A 314 8.69 -4.21 -3.00
N THR A 315 7.61 -4.17 -3.76
CA THR A 315 7.62 -4.21 -5.23
C THR A 315 7.85 -2.84 -5.83
N ASP A 316 8.23 -2.80 -7.11
CA ASP A 316 8.32 -1.58 -7.92
C ASP A 316 6.89 -1.14 -8.32
N ASP A 317 6.15 -0.57 -7.35
CA ASP A 317 4.75 -0.17 -7.50
C ASP A 317 4.40 1.09 -6.70
N GLY A 318 3.45 1.87 -7.21
CA GLY A 318 3.01 3.12 -6.58
C GLY A 318 4.17 4.02 -6.16
N ALA A 319 4.09 4.59 -4.96
CA ALA A 319 5.09 5.49 -4.41
C ALA A 319 6.38 4.79 -3.93
N ASN A 320 6.47 3.45 -4.02
CA ASN A 320 7.74 2.78 -3.75
C ASN A 320 8.80 3.14 -4.80
N VAL A 321 8.37 3.38 -6.04
CA VAL A 321 9.25 3.80 -7.14
C VAL A 321 9.91 5.14 -6.77
N GLU A 322 9.11 6.15 -6.41
CA GLU A 322 9.64 7.45 -5.99
C GLU A 322 10.47 7.36 -4.69
N ILE A 323 10.07 6.54 -3.71
CA ILE A 323 10.86 6.34 -2.48
C ILE A 323 12.23 5.75 -2.82
N ARG A 324 12.29 4.68 -3.62
CA ARG A 324 13.54 4.02 -4.01
C ARG A 324 14.48 4.98 -4.76
N GLN A 325 13.93 5.79 -5.66
CA GLN A 325 14.71 6.82 -6.37
C GLN A 325 15.32 7.86 -5.43
N LEU A 326 14.64 8.20 -4.32
CA LEU A 326 15.12 9.19 -3.35
C LEU A 326 16.10 8.61 -2.32
N VAL A 327 15.87 7.38 -1.85
CA VAL A 327 16.72 6.75 -0.81
C VAL A 327 17.89 5.96 -1.38
N GLY A 328 17.85 5.62 -2.67
CA GLY A 328 18.84 4.79 -3.35
C GLY A 328 18.56 3.28 -3.22
N ASP A 329 19.02 2.51 -4.21
CA ASP A 329 18.78 1.06 -4.28
C ASP A 329 19.39 0.28 -3.12
N ASP A 330 20.54 0.74 -2.60
CA ASP A 330 21.23 0.12 -1.46
C ASP A 330 20.43 0.22 -0.15
N ASN A 331 19.45 1.14 -0.07
CA ASN A 331 18.63 1.39 1.11
C ASN A 331 17.18 0.89 0.96
N PHE A 332 16.90 0.07 -0.06
CA PHE A 332 15.56 -0.45 -0.35
C PHE A 332 15.60 -1.93 -0.76
N PHE A 333 14.82 -2.77 -0.11
CA PHE A 333 14.72 -4.20 -0.44
C PHE A 333 13.66 -4.43 -1.54
N LEU A 334 14.07 -4.22 -2.79
CA LEU A 334 13.21 -4.42 -3.96
C LEU A 334 13.08 -5.92 -4.28
N PHE A 335 11.86 -6.39 -4.56
CA PHE A 335 11.65 -7.75 -5.07
C PHE A 335 10.41 -7.88 -5.96
N GLY A 336 10.30 -9.03 -6.60
CA GLY A 336 9.13 -9.44 -7.37
C GLY A 336 9.12 -8.91 -8.80
N MET A 337 8.01 -9.18 -9.49
CA MET A 337 7.81 -8.77 -10.88
C MET A 337 7.43 -7.29 -10.97
N THR A 338 7.88 -6.64 -12.04
CA THR A 338 7.41 -5.34 -12.51
C THR A 338 6.00 -5.43 -13.10
N GLU A 339 5.33 -4.29 -13.27
CA GLU A 339 3.98 -4.24 -13.88
C GLU A 339 3.91 -4.89 -15.28
N PRO A 340 4.86 -4.62 -16.20
CA PRO A 340 4.85 -5.28 -17.51
C PRO A 340 5.04 -6.80 -17.43
N GLU A 341 5.85 -7.29 -16.49
CA GLU A 341 6.07 -8.72 -16.30
C GLU A 341 4.83 -9.43 -15.74
N VAL A 342 4.09 -8.77 -14.83
CA VAL A 342 2.80 -9.27 -14.32
C VAL A 342 1.80 -9.42 -15.47
N GLU A 343 1.65 -8.38 -16.29
CA GLU A 343 0.74 -8.41 -17.45
C GLU A 343 1.16 -9.47 -18.48
N ALA A 344 2.46 -9.60 -18.76
CA ALA A 344 2.98 -10.63 -19.65
C ALA A 344 2.73 -12.05 -19.12
N LEU A 345 2.85 -12.28 -17.81
CA LEU A 345 2.56 -13.57 -17.19
C LEU A 345 1.07 -13.91 -17.27
N TRP A 346 0.18 -12.94 -17.05
CA TRP A 346 -1.26 -13.13 -17.22
C TRP A 346 -1.64 -13.42 -18.67
N ALA A 347 -1.07 -12.68 -19.63
CA ALA A 347 -1.31 -12.89 -21.06
C ALA A 347 -0.87 -14.29 -21.54
N LYS A 348 0.17 -14.87 -20.93
CA LYS A 348 0.61 -16.25 -21.18
C LYS A 348 -0.29 -17.33 -20.57
N GLY A 349 -1.26 -16.96 -19.74
CA GLY A 349 -2.14 -17.89 -19.03
C GLY A 349 -1.54 -18.39 -17.72
N TYR A 350 -1.34 -17.49 -16.76
CA TYR A 350 -0.86 -17.78 -15.41
C TYR A 350 -1.60 -18.94 -14.74
N LYS A 351 -0.85 -19.97 -14.31
CA LYS A 351 -1.34 -21.14 -13.57
C LYS A 351 -0.66 -21.22 -12.20
N PRO A 352 -1.33 -20.83 -11.11
CA PRO A 352 -0.73 -20.84 -9.77
C PRO A 352 -0.20 -22.21 -9.33
N ALA A 353 -0.83 -23.30 -9.78
CA ALA A 353 -0.45 -24.66 -9.43
C ALA A 353 0.97 -25.02 -9.88
N ASP A 354 1.43 -24.45 -11.00
CA ASP A 354 2.76 -24.72 -11.54
C ASP A 354 3.86 -24.20 -10.60
N PHE A 355 3.63 -23.04 -9.98
CA PHE A 355 4.56 -22.46 -8.99
C PHE A 355 4.59 -23.29 -7.70
N TYR A 356 3.42 -23.70 -7.21
CA TYR A 356 3.30 -24.60 -6.06
C TYR A 356 4.01 -25.95 -6.29
N GLN A 357 3.90 -26.52 -7.49
CA GLN A 357 4.56 -27.77 -7.85
C GLN A 357 6.07 -27.62 -8.08
N ALA A 358 6.52 -26.45 -8.54
CA ALA A 358 7.93 -26.19 -8.81
C ALA A 358 8.74 -25.83 -7.55
N ASP A 359 8.11 -25.26 -6.53
CA ASP A 359 8.79 -24.79 -5.33
C ASP A 359 8.47 -25.69 -4.11
N PRO A 360 9.43 -26.52 -3.64
CA PRO A 360 9.24 -27.38 -2.47
C PRO A 360 9.01 -26.62 -1.17
N GLN A 361 9.56 -25.41 -1.03
CA GLN A 361 9.41 -24.59 0.16
C GLN A 361 8.01 -23.99 0.21
N LEU A 362 7.54 -23.44 -0.91
CA LEU A 362 6.17 -22.95 -1.04
C LEU A 362 5.15 -24.06 -0.73
N ARG A 363 5.37 -25.26 -1.27
CA ARG A 363 4.51 -26.41 -1.01
C ARG A 363 4.50 -26.82 0.45
N ALA A 364 5.67 -26.94 1.08
CA ALA A 364 5.77 -27.28 2.49
C ALA A 364 5.01 -26.27 3.38
N ALA A 365 5.09 -24.97 3.06
CA ALA A 365 4.36 -23.94 3.79
C ALA A 365 2.83 -23.96 3.53
N MET A 366 2.40 -24.33 2.33
CA MET A 366 0.98 -24.42 1.95
C MET A 366 0.29 -25.67 2.51
N ASP A 367 1.03 -26.76 2.70
CA ASP A 367 0.53 -28.06 3.18
C ASP A 367 0.59 -28.22 4.71
N LEU A 368 1.20 -27.27 5.42
CA LEU A 368 1.29 -27.23 6.89
C LEU A 368 -0.05 -26.86 7.53
#